data_AF-A0A0V1A8E0-F1
#
_entry.id   AF-A0A0V1A8E0-F1
#
_cell.length_a   1.000
_cell.length_b   1.000
_cell.length_c   1.000
_cell.angle_alpha   90.00
_cell.angle_beta   90.00
_cell.angle_gamma   90.00
#
_symmetry.space_group_name_H-M   'P 1'
#
loop_
_entity.id
_entity.type
_entity.pdbx_description
1 polymer ?
#
loop_
_entity_poly.entity_id
_entity_poly.type
_entity_poly.pdbx_seq_one_letter_code
_entity_poly.pdbx_strand_id
1 'polypeptide(L)'
;MQTLRGIVFEWRKILKEPIRQTAAFQYLMKQYRKQQVAEREVCENAKQLKSLADTYLIYLQSTRMLKQLEDKYYHKTGITTEEAAAKVGLKLPEKRNISDS
;
A
#
# COMPACT_ATOMS: atom_id res chain seq x y z
N MET A 1 12.54 7.06 16.16
CA MET A 1 12.90 7.69 14.86
C MET A 1 12.63 6.83 13.62
N GLN A 2 12.72 5.50 13.66
CA GLN A 2 12.54 4.65 12.46
C GLN A 2 11.11 4.69 11.89
N THR A 3 10.08 4.63 12.75
CA THR A 3 8.67 4.64 12.35
C THR A 3 8.28 5.89 11.57
N LEU A 4 8.65 7.08 12.07
CA LEU A 4 8.35 8.35 11.39
C LEU A 4 8.96 8.39 9.98
N ARG A 5 10.22 7.95 9.85
CA ARG A 5 10.88 7.89 8.53
C ARG A 5 10.16 6.92 7.61
N GLY A 6 9.70 5.78 8.12
CA GLY A 6 8.89 4.82 7.38
C GLY A 6 7.58 5.43 6.88
N ILE A 7 6.83 6.12 7.74
CA ILE A 7 5.56 6.75 7.38
C ILE A 7 5.77 7.79 6.27
N VAL A 8 6.77 8.66 6.45
CA VAL A 8 7.14 9.69 5.47
C VAL A 8 7.56 9.08 4.14
N PHE A 9 8.26 7.94 4.17
CA PHE A 9 8.67 7.22 2.98
C PHE A 9 7.47 6.63 2.22
N GLU A 10 6.52 6.01 2.91
CA GLU A 10 5.31 5.48 2.28
C GLU A 10 4.43 6.60 1.72
N TRP A 11 4.25 7.70 2.44
CA TRP A 11 3.50 8.86 1.93
C TRP A 11 4.11 9.46 0.66
N ARG A 12 5.45 9.49 0.52
CA ARG A 12 6.09 9.95 -0.71
C ARG A 12 5.81 9.07 -1.93
N LYS A 13 5.48 7.79 -1.73
CA LYS A 13 5.12 6.88 -2.83
C LYS A 13 3.67 7.06 -3.28
N ILE A 14 2.81 7.58 -2.40
CA ILE A 14 1.37 7.68 -2.62
C ILE A 14 0.98 9.10 -3.08
N LEU A 15 1.53 10.12 -2.43
CA LEU A 15 1.19 11.52 -2.70
C LEU A 15 1.92 12.03 -3.94
N LYS A 16 1.18 12.73 -4.80
CA LYS A 16 1.73 13.39 -5.99
C LYS A 16 2.41 14.72 -5.67
N GLU A 17 1.99 15.36 -4.58
CA GLU A 17 2.47 16.68 -4.16
C GLU A 17 3.59 16.56 -3.11
N PRO A 18 4.40 17.62 -2.92
CA PRO A 18 5.43 17.64 -1.90
C PRO A 18 4.85 17.40 -0.51
N ILE A 19 5.16 16.25 0.08
CA ILE A 19 4.68 15.82 1.41
C ILE A 19 4.79 16.90 2.49
N ARG A 20 5.84 17.74 2.43
CA ARG A 20 6.10 18.81 3.41
C ARG A 20 5.01 19.90 3.44
N GLN A 21 4.27 20.06 2.36
CA GLN A 21 3.20 21.05 2.23
C GLN A 21 1.86 20.51 2.75
N THR A 22 1.74 19.20 2.97
CA THR A 22 0.49 18.61 3.46
C THR A 22 0.26 18.93 4.94
N ALA A 23 -0.99 19.26 5.28
CA ALA A 23 -1.41 19.47 6.66
C ALA A 23 -1.12 18.25 7.54
N ALA A 24 -1.28 17.04 6.98
CA ALA A 24 -0.99 15.79 7.67
C ALA A 24 0.48 15.68 8.09
N PHE A 25 1.43 16.08 7.22
CA PHE A 25 2.85 16.08 7.55
C PHE A 25 3.19 17.10 8.63
N GLN A 26 2.65 18.31 8.53
CA GLN A 26 2.87 19.34 9.55
C GLN A 26 2.34 18.89 10.92
N TYR A 27 1.15 18.30 10.95
CA TYR A 27 0.57 17.73 12.17
C TYR A 27 1.44 16.60 12.74
N LEU A 28 1.84 15.64 11.91
CA LEU A 28 2.68 14.52 12.33
C LEU A 28 4.00 14.98 12.94
N MET A 29 4.69 15.93 12.29
CA MET A 29 5.94 16.50 12.79
C MET A 29 5.75 17.26 14.11
N LYS A 30 4.62 17.98 14.27
CA LYS A 30 4.28 18.67 15.52
C LYS A 30 4.07 17.67 16.67
N GLN A 31 3.34 16.58 16.43
CA GLN A 31 3.12 15.55 17.46
C GLN A 31 4.43 14.86 17.86
N TYR A 32 5.27 14.51 16.88
CA TYR A 32 6.56 13.85 17.14
C TYR A 32 7.52 14.73 17.95
N ARG A 33 7.56 16.04 17.67
CA ARG A 33 8.38 16.99 18.44
C ARG A 33 7.88 17.13 19.88
N LYS A 34 6.57 17.21 20.10
CA LYS A 34 5.99 17.25 21.46
C LYS A 34 6.36 16.02 22.27
N GLN A 35 6.33 14.84 21.64
CA GLN A 35 6.64 13.60 22.32
C GLN A 35 8.12 13.34 22.57
N GLN A 36 9.04 13.83 21.72
CA GLN A 36 10.48 13.74 22.03
C GLN A 36 10.85 14.47 23.33
N VAL A 37 10.11 15.52 23.67
CA VAL A 37 10.27 16.23 24.94
C VAL A 37 9.69 15.41 26.10
N ALA A 38 8.53 14.79 25.88
CA ALA A 38 7.85 13.96 26.87
C ALA A 38 8.53 12.60 27.15
N GLU A 39 9.23 11.99 26.18
CA GLU A 39 9.95 10.71 26.35
C GLU A 39 11.05 10.75 27.43
N ARG A 40 11.51 11.95 27.81
CA ARG A 40 12.45 12.14 28.93
C ARG A 40 11.81 11.84 30.30
N GLU A 41 10.48 11.85 30.37
CA GLU A 41 9.67 11.42 31.51
C GLU A 41 8.86 10.20 31.05
N VAL A 42 9.21 8.99 31.49
CA VAL A 42 8.63 7.74 30.97
C VAL A 42 7.10 7.70 31.17
N CYS A 43 6.35 8.17 30.18
CA CYS A 43 4.90 8.28 30.22
C CYS A 43 4.28 7.17 29.36
N GLU A 44 3.32 6.43 29.89
CA GLU A 44 2.58 5.38 29.16
C GLU A 44 1.96 5.88 27.84
N ASN A 45 1.57 7.16 27.81
CA ASN A 45 1.06 7.81 26.60
C ASN A 45 2.05 7.81 25.42
N ALA A 46 3.37 7.85 25.70
CA ALA A 46 4.40 7.80 24.66
C ALA A 46 4.48 6.40 24.03
N LYS A 47 4.40 5.34 24.84
CA LYS A 47 4.38 3.94 24.37
C LYS A 47 3.16 3.67 23.50
N GLN A 48 1.98 4.12 23.93
CA GLN A 48 0.74 3.98 23.17
C GLN A 48 0.82 4.71 21.82
N LEU A 49 1.33 5.94 21.78
CA LEU A 49 1.44 6.65 20.50
C LEU A 49 2.46 6.01 19.56
N LYS A 50 3.57 5.47 20.10
CA LYS A 50 4.54 4.70 19.31
C LYS A 50 3.89 3.47 18.68
N SER A 51 3.12 2.70 19.46
CA SER A 51 2.37 1.53 18.98
C SER A 51 1.35 1.92 17.89
N LEU A 52 0.64 3.02 18.10
CA LEU A 52 -0.31 3.54 17.11
C LEU A 52 0.40 3.93 15.80
N ALA A 53 1.54 4.62 15.89
CA ALA A 53 2.34 5.00 14.72
C ALA A 53 2.87 3.78 13.96
N ASP A 54 3.30 2.72 14.67
CA ASP A 54 3.74 1.47 14.05
C ASP A 54 2.60 0.77 13.31
N THR A 55 1.41 0.73 13.92
CA THR A 55 0.20 0.19 13.29
C THR A 55 -0.11 0.90 11.98
N TYR A 56 -0.07 2.24 11.97
CA TYR A 56 -0.30 3.02 10.74
C TYR A 56 0.79 2.79 9.68
N LEU A 57 2.05 2.62 10.08
CA LEU A 57 3.11 2.29 9.14
C LEU A 57 2.85 0.94 8.45
N ILE A 58 2.50 -0.09 9.23
CA ILE A 58 2.14 -1.41 8.70
C ILE A 58 0.97 -1.30 7.74
N TYR A 59 -0.06 -0.53 8.11
CA TYR A 59 -1.24 -0.31 7.26
C TYR A 59 -0.90 0.35 5.91
N LEU A 60 -0.02 1.36 5.91
CA LEU A 60 0.42 2.00 4.68
C LEU A 60 1.22 1.03 3.78
N GLN A 61 2.10 0.24 4.39
CA GLN A 61 2.90 -0.74 3.68
C GLN A 61 2.04 -1.85 3.06
N SER A 62 1.09 -2.40 3.83
CA SER A 62 0.19 -3.45 3.37
C SER A 62 -0.72 -2.94 2.25
N THR A 63 -1.23 -1.71 2.34
CA THR A 63 -2.04 -1.09 1.28
C THR A 63 -1.25 -0.94 -0.02
N ARG A 64 0.02 -0.50 0.06
CA ARG A 64 0.90 -0.43 -1.13
C ARG A 64 1.13 -1.83 -1.73
N MET A 65 1.42 -2.82 -0.89
CA MET A 65 1.66 -4.19 -1.34
C MET A 65 0.42 -4.81 -1.97
N LEU A 66 -0.76 -4.56 -1.40
CA LEU A 66 -2.04 -4.99 -1.97
C LEU A 66 -2.22 -4.39 -3.37
N LYS A 67 -1.98 -3.10 -3.53
CA LYS A 67 -2.06 -2.46 -4.86
C LYS A 67 -1.09 -3.07 -5.87
N GLN A 68 0.13 -3.40 -5.46
CA GLN A 68 1.09 -4.11 -6.33
C GLN A 68 0.60 -5.50 -6.72
N LEU A 69 -0.10 -6.20 -5.82
CA LEU A 69 -0.70 -7.49 -6.09
C LEU A 69 -1.89 -7.35 -7.06
N GLU A 70 -2.73 -6.34 -6.85
CA GLU A 70 -3.81 -5.98 -7.76
C GLU A 70 -3.29 -5.67 -9.15
N ASP A 71 -2.30 -4.79 -9.28
CA ASP A 71 -1.69 -4.45 -10.57
C ASP A 71 -1.07 -5.67 -11.27
N LYS A 72 -0.53 -6.64 -10.51
CA LYS A 72 0.12 -7.84 -11.06
C LYS A 72 -0.86 -8.93 -11.48
N TYR A 73 -1.97 -9.09 -10.76
CA TYR A 73 -2.85 -10.26 -10.92
C TYR A 73 -4.28 -9.91 -11.32
N TYR A 74 -4.76 -8.71 -10.99
CA TYR A 74 -6.10 -8.25 -11.35
C TYR A 74 -6.05 -7.35 -12.58
N HIS A 75 -6.32 -7.96 -13.74
CA HIS A 75 -6.56 -7.19 -14.95
C HIS A 75 -7.97 -6.62 -14.85
N LYS A 76 -8.12 -5.28 -14.99
CA LYS A 76 -9.41 -4.57 -14.86
C LYS A 76 -10.53 -5.12 -15.75
N THR A 77 -10.19 -5.87 -16.79
CA THR A 77 -11.11 -6.45 -17.78
C THR A 77 -11.30 -7.97 -17.62
N GLY A 78 -10.73 -8.59 -16.58
CA GLY A 78 -10.67 -10.04 -16.44
C GLY A 78 -9.55 -10.68 -17.27
N ILE A 79 -9.31 -11.97 -17.03
CA ILE A 79 -8.44 -12.82 -17.87
C ILE A 79 -9.36 -13.46 -18.92
N THR A 80 -9.00 -13.35 -20.19
CA THR A 80 -9.77 -14.04 -21.26
C THR A 80 -9.70 -15.55 -21.08
N THR A 81 -10.68 -16.28 -21.61
CA THR A 81 -10.68 -17.76 -21.59
C THR A 81 -9.40 -18.34 -22.20
N GLU A 82 -8.87 -17.67 -23.23
CA GLU A 82 -7.63 -17.96 -23.94
C GLU A 82 -6.42 -17.81 -23.01
N GLU A 83 -6.28 -16.67 -22.34
CA GLU A 83 -5.18 -16.40 -21.41
C GLU A 83 -5.24 -17.31 -20.18
N ALA A 84 -6.44 -17.61 -19.69
CA ALA A 84 -6.64 -18.53 -18.57
C ALA A 84 -6.21 -19.96 -18.94
N ALA A 85 -6.58 -20.44 -20.13
CA ALA A 85 -6.15 -21.73 -20.65
C ALA A 85 -4.61 -21.78 -20.81
N ALA A 86 -4.01 -20.75 -21.41
CA ALA A 86 -2.55 -20.68 -21.60
C ALA A 86 -1.79 -20.70 -20.26
N LYS A 87 -2.33 -20.06 -19.21
CA LYS A 87 -1.72 -20.02 -17.87
C LYS A 87 -1.60 -21.39 -17.21
N VAL A 88 -2.44 -22.35 -17.60
CA VAL A 88 -2.41 -23.74 -17.12
C VAL A 88 -1.86 -24.73 -18.16
N GLY A 89 -1.26 -24.23 -19.25
CA GLY A 89 -0.69 -25.06 -20.31
C GLY A 89 -1.71 -25.66 -21.27
N LEU A 90 -2.95 -25.15 -21.27
CA LEU A 90 -4.02 -25.57 -22.16
C LEU A 90 -4.16 -24.61 -23.34
N LYS A 91 -4.77 -25.09 -24.43
CA LYS A 91 -5.16 -24.29 -25.59
C LYS A 91 -6.66 -24.46 -25.82
N LEU A 92 -7.33 -23.40 -26.25
CA LEU A 92 -8.73 -23.51 -26.64
C LEU A 92 -8.86 -24.34 -27.93
N PRO A 93 -9.93 -25.14 -28.05
CA PRO A 93 -10.22 -25.86 -29.27
C PRO A 93 -10.53 -24.88 -30.42
N GLU A 94 -10.12 -25.24 -31.65
CA GLU A 94 -10.44 -24.46 -32.84
C GLU A 94 -11.96 -24.39 -33.03
N LYS A 95 -12.48 -23.18 -33.27
CA LYS A 95 -13.90 -22.98 -33.56
C LYS A 95 -14.23 -23.71 -34.86
N ARG A 96 -14.98 -24.80 -34.76
CA ARG A 96 -15.54 -25.50 -35.92
C ARG A 96 -16.61 -24.59 -36.52
N ASN A 97 -16.31 -23.94 -37.64
CA ASN A 97 -17.30 -23.17 -38.38
C ASN A 97 -18.34 -24.14 -38.94
N ILE A 98 -19.52 -24.15 -38.35
CA ILE A 98 -20.68 -24.88 -38.86
C ILE A 98 -21.26 -24.01 -39.99
N SER A 99 -20.54 -23.91 -41.11
CA SER A 99 -21.04 -23.28 -42.33
C SER A 99 -20.78 -24.09 -43.60
N ASP A 100 -20.09 -25.22 -43.48
CA ASP A 100 -19.88 -26.15 -44.59
C ASP A 100 -20.49 -27.51 -44.23
N SER A 101 -21.82 -27.63 -44.30
CA SER A 101 -22.60 -28.87 -44.55
C SER A 101 -24.09 -28.55 -44.65
#